data_AF-A0A845QJU2-F1
#
_entry.id   AF-A0A845QJU2-F1
#
_cell.length_a   1.000
_cell.length_b   1.000
_cell.length_c   1.000
_cell.angle_alpha   90.00
_cell.angle_beta   90.00
_cell.angle_gamma   90.00
#
_symmetry.space_group_name_H-M   'P 1'
#
loop_
_entity.id
_entity.type
_entity.pdbx_description
1 polymer ?
#
loop_
_entity_poly.entity_id
_entity_poly.type
_entity_poly.pdbx_seq_one_letter_code
_entity_poly.pdbx_strand_id
1 'polypeptide(L)'
;MEKAVKIIGMMKWLGLPLGYIMLFATRESFGDIAGICLGTIAAVSFWILMQKEQSRIIGQTIAREIKEAISTAGNVDSFIEIKRMRGGIIARVYLINAKERAMAIHSAIARRIEQCDLKKYLWVMQMTDMPEAASLREMQKKLNEQLIDELLRRRKGDRD
;
A
#
# COMPACT_ATOMS: atom_id res chain seq x y z
N MET A 1 0.37 16.10 -0.91
CA MET A 1 0.08 14.81 -0.23
C MET A 1 1.34 14.19 0.39
N GLU A 2 2.52 14.36 -0.19
CA GLU A 2 3.78 13.90 0.43
C GLU A 2 3.98 14.44 1.86
N LYS A 3 3.61 15.71 2.11
CA LYS A 3 3.60 16.31 3.47
C LYS A 3 2.70 15.53 4.44
N ALA A 4 1.52 15.07 4.03
CA ALA A 4 0.61 14.30 4.89
C ALA A 4 1.20 12.93 5.25
N VAL A 5 1.83 12.24 4.30
CA VAL A 5 2.52 10.97 4.56
C VAL A 5 3.72 11.16 5.49
N LYS A 6 4.49 12.25 5.32
CA LYS A 6 5.58 12.62 6.23
C LYS A 6 5.08 12.96 7.63
N ILE A 7 3.98 13.71 7.74
CA ILE A 7 3.35 14.06 9.02
C ILE A 7 2.87 12.80 9.75
N ILE A 8 2.19 11.86 9.07
CA ILE A 8 1.76 10.60 9.69
C ILE A 8 2.96 9.75 10.11
N GLY A 9 4.00 9.73 9.28
CA GLY A 9 5.28 9.10 9.61
C GLY A 9 5.99 9.72 10.82
N MET A 10 5.69 10.99 11.14
CA MET A 10 6.17 11.65 12.35
C MET A 10 5.23 11.40 13.53
N MET A 11 3.91 11.42 13.30
CA MET A 11 2.88 11.17 14.30
C MET A 11 2.98 9.78 14.91
N LYS A 12 3.49 8.75 14.22
CA LYS A 12 3.73 7.42 14.83
C LYS A 12 4.58 7.51 16.11
N TRP A 13 5.48 8.48 16.20
CA TRP A 13 6.34 8.71 17.38
C TRP A 13 5.59 9.33 18.55
N LEU A 14 4.39 9.90 18.33
CA LEU A 14 3.50 10.35 19.41
C LEU A 14 2.96 9.16 20.24
N GLY A 15 3.14 7.92 19.77
CA GLY A 15 2.87 6.74 20.58
C GLY A 15 3.73 6.66 21.85
N LEU A 16 4.96 7.18 21.82
CA LEU A 16 5.85 7.19 22.99
C LEU A 16 5.35 8.11 24.12
N PRO A 17 5.03 9.40 23.89
CA PRO A 17 4.46 10.25 24.93
C PRO A 17 3.09 9.74 25.40
N LEU A 18 2.26 9.16 24.51
CA LEU A 18 1.00 8.52 24.91
C LEU A 18 1.23 7.34 25.84
N GLY A 19 2.19 6.45 25.53
CA GLY A 19 2.56 5.34 26.42
C GLY A 19 3.13 5.81 27.75
N TYR A 20 3.89 6.91 27.75
CA TYR A 20 4.42 7.52 28.97
C TYR A 20 3.32 8.11 29.86
N ILE A 21 2.34 8.81 29.28
CA ILE A 21 1.16 9.31 30.00
C ILE A 21 0.37 8.14 30.61
N MET A 22 0.16 7.08 29.82
CA MET A 22 -0.53 5.89 30.29
C MET A 22 0.21 5.23 31.46
N LEU A 23 1.53 5.12 31.40
CA LEU A 23 2.37 4.62 32.49
C LEU A 23 2.19 5.46 33.75
N PHE A 24 2.31 6.79 33.64
CA PHE A 24 2.21 7.69 34.80
C PHE A 24 0.82 7.61 35.45
N ALA A 25 -0.25 7.55 34.65
CA ALA A 25 -1.62 7.48 35.14
C ALA A 25 -1.96 6.12 35.78
N THR A 26 -1.38 5.01 35.30
CA THR A 26 -1.72 3.66 35.77
C THR A 26 -0.80 3.14 36.86
N ARG A 27 0.38 3.74 37.03
CA ARG A 27 1.37 3.35 38.04
C ARG A 27 0.82 3.44 39.46
N GLU A 28 0.15 4.54 39.80
CA GLU A 28 -0.38 4.74 41.16
C GLU A 28 -1.54 3.78 41.49
N SER A 29 -2.37 3.43 40.50
CA SER A 29 -3.55 2.59 40.72
C SER A 29 -3.28 1.09 40.62
N PHE A 30 -2.35 0.65 39.77
CA PHE A 30 -2.13 -0.77 39.47
C PHE A 30 -0.70 -1.26 39.79
N GLY A 31 0.17 -0.37 40.27
CA GLY A 31 1.57 -0.66 40.55
C GLY A 31 2.47 -0.68 39.30
N ASP A 32 3.78 -0.76 39.55
CA ASP A 32 4.81 -0.53 38.53
C ASP A 32 4.75 -1.53 37.36
N ILE A 33 4.53 -2.82 37.65
CA ILE A 33 4.54 -3.88 36.62
C ILE A 33 3.35 -3.71 35.65
N ALA A 34 2.15 -3.49 36.18
CA ALA A 34 0.95 -3.33 35.37
C ALA A 34 1.00 -2.03 34.54
N GLY A 35 1.51 -0.94 35.13
CA GLY A 35 1.69 0.32 34.41
C GLY A 35 2.66 0.22 33.24
N ILE A 36 3.78 -0.49 33.40
CA ILE A 36 4.77 -0.72 32.33
C ILE A 36 4.14 -1.51 31.17
N CYS A 37 3.40 -2.58 31.48
CA CYS A 37 2.70 -3.37 30.47
C CYS A 37 1.68 -2.51 29.69
N LEU A 38 0.83 -1.75 30.38
CA LEU A 38 -0.20 -0.92 29.76
C LEU A 38 0.41 0.21 28.92
N GLY A 39 1.45 0.89 29.41
CA GLY A 39 2.15 1.93 28.66
C GLY A 39 2.81 1.39 27.38
N THR A 40 3.43 0.21 27.46
CA THR A 40 4.03 -0.45 26.30
C THR A 40 2.97 -0.86 25.27
N ILE A 41 1.87 -1.47 25.71
CA ILE A 41 0.76 -1.85 24.83
C ILE A 41 0.16 -0.62 24.14
N ALA A 42 -0.04 0.48 24.87
CA ALA A 42 -0.58 1.71 24.31
C ALA A 42 0.36 2.30 23.23
N ALA A 43 1.66 2.40 23.52
CA ALA A 43 2.65 2.91 22.58
C ALA A 43 2.75 2.06 21.31
N VAL A 44 2.83 0.72 21.46
CA VAL A 44 2.93 -0.22 20.33
C VAL A 44 1.64 -0.22 19.51
N SER A 45 0.47 -0.23 20.15
CA SER A 45 -0.82 -0.22 19.46
C SER A 45 -1.00 1.04 18.64
N PHE A 46 -0.65 2.20 19.20
CA PHE A 46 -0.70 3.47 18.49
C PHE A 46 0.25 3.50 17.30
N TRP A 47 1.48 3.01 17.48
CA TRP A 47 2.46 2.89 16.41
C TRP A 47 1.93 2.04 15.24
N ILE A 48 1.39 0.86 15.54
CA ILE A 48 0.81 -0.05 14.55
C ILE A 48 -0.36 0.61 13.81
N LEU A 49 -1.23 1.32 14.54
CA LEU A 49 -2.38 2.02 13.96
C LEU A 49 -1.93 3.10 12.97
N MET A 50 -0.97 3.94 13.36
CA MET A 50 -0.40 4.97 12.49
C MET A 50 0.29 4.38 11.25
N GLN A 51 1.02 3.28 11.40
CA GLN A 51 1.66 2.62 10.26
C GLN A 51 0.64 2.04 9.26
N LYS A 52 -0.49 1.49 9.76
CA LYS A 52 -1.59 1.02 8.92
C LYS A 52 -2.25 2.16 8.16
N GLU A 53 -2.49 3.30 8.82
CA GLU A 53 -3.06 4.49 8.20
C GLU A 53 -2.15 5.12 7.15
N GLN A 54 -0.85 5.23 7.46
CA GLN A 54 0.14 5.68 6.49
C GLN A 54 0.09 4.83 5.21
N SER A 55 0.12 3.51 5.36
CA SER A 55 0.02 2.57 4.23
C SER A 55 -1.31 2.70 3.48
N ARG A 56 -2.41 2.97 4.18
CA ARG A 56 -3.74 3.18 3.58
C ARG A 56 -3.74 4.41 2.69
N ILE A 57 -3.25 5.54 3.18
CA ILE A 57 -3.23 6.81 2.44
C ILE A 57 -2.32 6.74 1.22
N ILE A 58 -1.16 6.09 1.34
CA ILE A 58 -0.27 5.87 0.19
C ILE A 58 -0.98 5.03 -0.86
N GLY A 59 -1.61 3.91 -0.46
CA GLY A 59 -2.34 3.03 -1.38
C GLY A 59 -3.51 3.73 -2.08
N GLN A 60 -4.30 4.52 -1.35
CA GLN A 60 -5.40 5.31 -1.91
C GLN A 60 -4.90 6.38 -2.89
N THR A 61 -3.77 7.02 -2.58
CA THR A 61 -3.17 8.02 -3.48
C THR A 61 -2.72 7.37 -4.78
N ILE A 62 -2.00 6.24 -4.71
CA ILE A 62 -1.55 5.51 -5.90
C ILE A 62 -2.76 5.05 -6.73
N ALA A 63 -3.78 4.46 -6.10
CA ALA A 63 -5.00 4.05 -6.81
C ALA A 63 -5.68 5.23 -7.51
N ARG A 64 -5.71 6.41 -6.88
CA ARG A 64 -6.29 7.62 -7.46
C ARG A 64 -5.49 8.08 -8.68
N GLU A 65 -4.17 8.16 -8.59
CA GLU A 65 -3.31 8.54 -9.72
C GLU A 65 -3.47 7.57 -10.91
N ILE A 66 -3.56 6.26 -10.63
CA ILE A 66 -3.82 5.25 -11.66
C ILE A 66 -5.20 5.48 -12.31
N LYS A 67 -6.24 5.68 -11.49
CA LYS A 67 -7.61 5.91 -11.99
C LYS A 67 -7.70 7.17 -12.85
N GLU A 68 -7.06 8.26 -12.42
CA GLU A 68 -6.97 9.49 -13.20
C GLU A 68 -6.26 9.26 -14.54
N ALA A 69 -5.16 8.50 -14.55
CA ALA A 69 -4.44 8.15 -15.78
C ALA A 69 -5.32 7.33 -16.76
N ILE A 70 -6.07 6.34 -16.26
CA ILE A 70 -6.99 5.54 -17.08
C ILE A 70 -8.11 6.42 -17.65
N SER A 71 -8.71 7.26 -16.80
CA SER A 71 -9.78 8.18 -17.21
C SER A 71 -9.32 9.14 -18.30
N THR A 72 -8.10 9.67 -18.19
CA THR A 72 -7.52 10.60 -19.17
C THR A 72 -7.13 9.90 -20.48
N ALA A 73 -6.66 8.65 -20.44
CA ALA A 73 -6.10 7.96 -21.61
C ALA A 73 -7.14 7.26 -22.49
N GLY A 74 -8.29 6.84 -21.95
CA GLY A 74 -9.27 6.11 -22.75
C GLY A 74 -10.61 5.81 -22.10
N ASN A 75 -10.80 6.25 -20.85
CA ASN A 75 -12.00 6.06 -20.03
C ASN A 75 -12.60 4.64 -20.16
N VAL A 76 -11.77 3.64 -19.86
CA VAL A 76 -12.14 2.23 -19.91
C VAL A 76 -12.51 1.74 -18.51
N ASP A 77 -13.50 0.86 -18.43
CA ASP A 77 -13.86 0.20 -17.19
C ASP A 77 -12.66 -0.55 -16.62
N SER A 78 -12.40 -0.33 -15.33
CA SER A 78 -11.21 -0.85 -14.69
C SER A 78 -11.43 -1.18 -13.22
N PHE A 79 -10.80 -2.26 -12.78
CA PHE A 79 -10.67 -2.62 -11.37
C PHE A 79 -9.23 -2.39 -10.94
N ILE A 80 -9.05 -1.68 -9.83
CA ILE A 80 -7.73 -1.42 -9.25
C ILE A 80 -7.67 -2.12 -7.90
N GLU A 81 -6.75 -3.07 -7.77
CA GLU A 81 -6.48 -3.79 -6.53
C GLU A 81 -5.16 -3.29 -5.95
N ILE A 82 -5.21 -2.80 -4.71
CA ILE A 82 -4.02 -2.37 -3.98
C ILE A 82 -3.75 -3.35 -2.83
N LYS A 83 -2.69 -4.16 -2.97
CA LYS A 83 -2.21 -5.03 -1.90
C LYS A 83 -1.10 -4.34 -1.10
N ARG A 84 -1.29 -4.28 0.21
CA ARG A 84 -0.34 -3.70 1.16
C ARG A 84 0.52 -4.81 1.76
N MET A 85 1.84 -4.69 1.65
CA MET A 85 2.83 -5.63 2.19
C MET A 85 3.75 -4.90 3.18
N ARG A 86 4.47 -5.64 4.04
CA ARG A 86 5.39 -5.05 5.03
C ARG A 86 6.48 -4.15 4.42
N GLY A 87 6.90 -4.42 3.18
CA GLY A 87 7.98 -3.70 2.49
C GLY A 87 7.53 -2.73 1.39
N GLY A 88 6.23 -2.63 1.09
CA GLY A 88 5.75 -1.81 -0.01
C GLY A 88 4.32 -2.12 -0.44
N ILE A 89 3.91 -1.50 -1.54
CA ILE A 89 2.57 -1.62 -2.11
C ILE A 89 2.66 -2.29 -3.47
N ILE A 90 1.73 -3.20 -3.75
CA ILE A 90 1.56 -3.81 -5.06
C ILE A 90 0.25 -3.29 -5.63
N ALA A 91 0.33 -2.65 -6.80
CA ALA A 91 -0.82 -2.18 -7.54
C ALA A 91 -1.12 -3.12 -8.70
N ARG A 92 -2.35 -3.62 -8.78
CA ARG A 92 -2.84 -4.41 -9.89
C ARG A 92 -3.99 -3.70 -10.56
N VAL A 93 -3.91 -3.60 -11.87
CA VAL A 93 -4.90 -2.91 -12.69
C VAL A 93 -5.46 -3.93 -13.66
N TYR A 94 -6.76 -4.14 -13.58
CA TYR A 94 -7.51 -4.99 -14.48
C TYR A 94 -8.36 -4.09 -15.37
N LEU A 95 -8.05 -4.04 -16.65
CA LEU A 95 -8.83 -3.32 -17.64
C LEU A 95 -9.88 -4.27 -18.21
N ILE A 96 -11.08 -3.77 -18.50
CA ILE A 96 -12.14 -4.56 -19.12
C ILE A 96 -12.24 -4.16 -20.58
N ASN A 97 -11.98 -5.11 -21.47
CA ASN A 97 -12.15 -4.98 -22.91
C ASN A 97 -11.37 -3.78 -23.50
N ALA A 98 -10.17 -3.51 -22.98
CA ALA A 98 -9.35 -2.38 -23.44
C ALA A 98 -8.72 -2.62 -24.81
N LYS A 99 -8.44 -3.88 -25.17
CA LYS A 99 -7.83 -4.28 -26.45
C LYS A 99 -6.64 -3.39 -26.81
N GLU A 100 -6.69 -2.73 -27.97
CA GLU A 100 -5.63 -1.85 -28.49
C GLU A 100 -5.33 -0.64 -27.59
N ARG A 101 -6.30 -0.22 -26.75
CA ARG A 101 -6.11 0.89 -25.81
C ARG A 101 -5.29 0.50 -24.58
N ALA A 102 -5.11 -0.80 -24.32
CA ALA A 102 -4.37 -1.27 -23.15
C ALA A 102 -2.94 -0.71 -23.13
N MET A 103 -2.23 -0.68 -24.26
CA MET A 103 -0.87 -0.14 -24.32
C MET A 103 -0.82 1.38 -24.06
N ALA A 104 -1.78 2.14 -24.58
CA ALA A 104 -1.88 3.58 -24.34
C ALA A 104 -2.19 3.88 -22.87
N ILE A 105 -3.05 3.08 -22.24
CA ILE A 105 -3.35 3.19 -20.81
C ILE A 105 -2.11 2.82 -19.98
N HIS A 106 -1.39 1.77 -20.35
CA HIS A 106 -0.16 1.37 -19.65
C HIS A 106 0.87 2.50 -19.62
N SER A 107 1.13 3.13 -20.78
CA SER A 107 2.11 4.22 -20.87
C SER A 107 1.66 5.46 -20.10
N ALA A 108 0.36 5.78 -20.13
CA ALA A 108 -0.21 6.87 -19.34
C ALA A 108 -0.07 6.63 -17.83
N ILE A 109 -0.39 5.41 -17.35
CA ILE A 109 -0.22 5.04 -15.94
C ILE A 109 1.26 5.09 -15.56
N ALA A 110 2.14 4.48 -16.35
CA ALA A 110 3.58 4.45 -16.06
C ALA A 110 4.15 5.87 -15.93
N ARG A 111 3.82 6.77 -16.87
CA ARG A 111 4.24 8.18 -16.82
C ARG A 111 3.69 8.90 -15.60
N ARG A 112 2.41 8.69 -15.25
CA ARG A 112 1.78 9.35 -14.09
C ARG A 112 2.39 8.87 -12.77
N ILE A 113 2.67 7.57 -12.66
CA ILE A 113 3.33 6.99 -11.50
C ILE A 113 4.78 7.46 -11.40
N GLU A 114 5.50 7.61 -12.51
CA GLU A 114 6.85 8.18 -12.49
C GLU A 114 6.91 9.60 -11.92
N GLN A 115 5.86 10.39 -12.18
CA GLN A 115 5.70 11.73 -11.64
C GLN A 115 5.13 11.76 -10.22
N CYS A 116 4.73 10.61 -9.67
CA CYS A 116 4.16 10.50 -8.33
C CYS A 116 5.26 10.37 -7.28
N ASP A 117 5.28 11.28 -6.31
CA ASP A 117 6.22 11.27 -5.17
C ASP A 117 6.17 9.98 -4.33
N LEU A 118 5.09 9.21 -4.46
CA LEU A 118 4.86 7.98 -3.73
C LEU A 118 5.30 6.72 -4.50
N LYS A 119 5.87 6.86 -5.71
CA LYS A 119 6.45 5.74 -6.48
C LYS A 119 7.43 4.91 -5.67
N LYS A 120 8.22 5.53 -4.80
CA LYS A 120 9.17 4.83 -3.90
C LYS A 120 8.52 3.76 -3.00
N TYR A 121 7.21 3.86 -2.76
CA TYR A 121 6.45 2.87 -1.99
C TYR A 121 5.77 1.81 -2.87
N LEU A 122 5.71 2.03 -4.18
CA LEU A 122 5.19 1.07 -5.15
C LEU A 122 6.29 0.08 -5.52
N TRP A 123 6.05 -1.19 -5.21
CA TRP A 123 7.05 -2.24 -5.40
C TRP A 123 6.88 -2.93 -6.74
N VAL A 124 5.62 -3.26 -7.07
CA VAL A 124 5.26 -3.91 -8.33
C VAL A 124 3.96 -3.30 -8.83
N MET A 125 3.92 -3.00 -10.11
CA MET A 125 2.71 -2.67 -10.84
C MET A 125 2.46 -3.76 -11.88
N GLN A 126 1.28 -4.39 -11.83
CA GLN A 126 0.86 -5.36 -12.82
C GLN A 126 -0.40 -4.83 -13.50
N MET A 127 -0.43 -4.89 -14.83
CA MET A 127 -1.61 -4.50 -15.59
C MET A 127 -2.00 -5.65 -16.50
N THR A 128 -3.30 -5.93 -16.58
CA THR A 128 -3.83 -6.96 -17.48
C THR A 128 -5.13 -6.50 -18.10
N ASP A 129 -5.34 -6.85 -19.36
CA ASP A 129 -6.61 -6.66 -20.05
C ASP A 129 -7.42 -7.94 -19.94
N MET A 130 -8.70 -7.79 -19.60
CA MET A 130 -9.63 -8.88 -19.36
C MET A 130 -10.83 -8.74 -20.28
N PRO A 131 -11.37 -9.85 -20.81
CA PRO A 131 -12.55 -9.80 -21.66
C PRO A 131 -13.80 -9.31 -20.90
N GLU A 132 -13.95 -9.72 -19.64
CA GLU A 132 -15.13 -9.44 -18.82
C GLU A 132 -14.82 -9.44 -17.32
N ALA A 133 -15.68 -8.80 -16.52
CA ALA A 133 -15.52 -8.72 -15.07
C ALA A 133 -15.54 -10.10 -14.37
N ALA A 134 -16.24 -11.09 -14.94
CA ALA A 134 -16.31 -12.45 -14.40
C ALA A 134 -14.94 -13.15 -14.36
N SER A 135 -14.03 -12.79 -15.27
CA SER A 135 -12.67 -13.37 -15.36
C SER A 135 -11.71 -12.88 -14.27
N LEU A 136 -12.12 -11.90 -13.43
CA LEU A 136 -11.27 -11.27 -12.42
C LEU A 136 -10.61 -12.29 -11.48
N ARG A 137 -11.37 -13.29 -11.01
CA ARG A 137 -10.88 -14.29 -10.04
C ARG A 137 -9.80 -15.19 -10.64
N GLU A 138 -9.96 -15.57 -11.90
CA GLU A 138 -8.98 -16.39 -12.61
C GLU A 138 -7.70 -15.58 -12.87
N MET A 139 -7.85 -14.35 -13.35
CA MET A 139 -6.72 -13.45 -13.61
C MET A 139 -5.96 -13.08 -12.33
N GLN A 140 -6.66 -12.93 -11.21
CA GLN A 140 -6.04 -12.76 -9.89
C GLN A 140 -5.13 -13.94 -9.51
N LYS A 141 -5.55 -15.18 -9.79
CA LYS A 141 -4.75 -16.38 -9.52
C LYS A 141 -3.49 -16.38 -10.37
N LYS A 142 -3.63 -16.14 -11.68
CA LYS A 142 -2.51 -16.07 -12.63
C LYS A 142 -1.49 -14.98 -12.24
N LEU A 143 -1.95 -13.78 -11.87
CA LEU A 143 -1.08 -12.70 -11.42
C LEU A 143 -0.39 -12.99 -10.07
N ASN A 144 -1.03 -13.77 -9.19
CA ASN A 144 -0.38 -14.23 -7.96
C ASN A 144 0.77 -15.19 -8.25
N GLU A 145 0.55 -16.17 -9.13
CA GLU A 145 1.59 -17.13 -9.53
C GLU A 145 2.78 -16.40 -10.17
N GLN A 146 2.52 -15.50 -11.12
CA GLN A 146 3.56 -14.67 -11.74
C GLN A 146 4.33 -13.81 -10.73
N LEU A 147 3.64 -13.22 -9.76
CA LEU A 147 4.28 -12.42 -8.72
C LEU A 147 5.18 -13.27 -7.83
N ILE A 148 4.76 -14.49 -7.47
CA ILE A 148 5.57 -15.40 -6.66
C ILE A 148 6.83 -15.79 -7.42
N ASP A 149 6.71 -16.14 -8.71
CA ASP A 149 7.84 -16.49 -9.54
C ASP A 149 8.84 -15.32 -9.69
N GLU A 150 8.33 -14.10 -9.90
CA GLU A 150 9.13 -12.88 -9.96
C GLU A 150 9.93 -12.66 -8.66
N LEU A 151 9.27 -12.82 -7.50
CA LEU A 151 9.90 -12.68 -6.19
C LEU A 151 10.93 -13.78 -5.92
N LEU A 152 10.66 -15.03 -6.32
CA LEU A 152 11.59 -16.14 -6.19
C LEU A 152 12.83 -15.95 -7.07
N ARG A 153 12.67 -15.44 -8.29
CA ARG A 153 13.78 -15.13 -9.20
C ARG A 153 14.69 -14.04 -8.63
N ARG A 154 14.12 -12.94 -8.13
CA ARG A 154 14.90 -11.87 -7.48
C ARG A 154 15.68 -12.38 -6.26
N ARG A 155 15.09 -13.27 -5.47
CA ARG A 155 15.76 -13.88 -4.31
C ARG A 155 16.89 -14.84 -4.69
N LYS A 156 16.80 -15.50 -5.84
CA LYS A 156 17.86 -16.39 -6.35
C LYS A 156 19.03 -15.61 -6.94
N GLY A 157 18.78 -14.50 -7.64
CA GLY A 157 19.84 -13.66 -8.21
C GLY A 157 20.68 -12.87 -7.20
N ASP A 158 20.17 -12.67 -5.97
CA ASP A 158 20.90 -12.03 -4.85
C ASP A 158 21.83 -13.00 -4.09
N ARG A 159 21.91 -14.28 -4.50
CA ARG A 159 22.76 -15.31 -3.87
C ARG A 159 24.00 -15.69 -4.68
N ASP A 160 24.17 -15.09 -5.85
CA ASP A 160 25.37 -15.21 -6.71
C ASP A 160 26.17 -13.90 -6.64
#